data_AF-A0A6C0K807-F1
#
_entry.id   AF-A0A6C0K807-F1
#
_cell.length_a   1.000
_cell.length_b   1.000
_cell.length_c   1.000
_cell.angle_alpha   90.00
_cell.angle_beta   90.00
_cell.angle_gamma   90.00
#
_symmetry.space_group_name_H-M   'P 1'
#
loop_
_entity.id
_entity.type
_entity.pdbx_description
1 polymer ?
#
loop_
_entity_poly.entity_id
_entity_poly.type
_entity_poly.pdbx_seq_one_letter_code
_entity_poly.pdbx_strand_id
1 'polypeptide(L)'
;MSTQIFSHEFLQAAPEREKQRILEERRRYSEEIVNVFIQDLQKLAIQGKTRFVYTQNPPAPLTYHELMVSFQRNFPESNVSYEETWVDVSATNRVLKKGIVIDWS
;
A
#
# COMPACT_ATOMS: atom_id res chain seq x y z
N MET A 1 41.28 -10.44 16.69
CA MET A 1 39.83 -10.35 16.94
C MET A 1 39.54 -8.90 17.29
N SER A 2 38.81 -8.16 16.43
CA SER A 2 38.53 -6.73 16.67
C SER A 2 37.28 -6.58 17.54
N THR A 3 37.46 -6.03 18.74
CA THR A 3 36.37 -5.66 19.64
C THR A 3 35.74 -4.36 19.13
N GLN A 4 34.55 -4.44 18.52
CA GLN A 4 33.77 -3.25 18.18
C GLN A 4 33.19 -2.64 19.46
N ILE A 5 33.74 -1.50 19.88
CA ILE A 5 33.21 -0.70 20.98
C ILE A 5 32.23 0.28 20.36
N PHE A 6 30.93 0.05 20.57
CA PHE A 6 29.89 0.98 20.14
C PHE A 6 29.78 2.13 21.15
N SER A 7 29.70 3.37 20.68
CA SER A 7 29.53 4.54 21.56
C SER A 7 28.16 4.53 22.25
N HIS A 8 28.07 5.15 23.42
CA HIS A 8 26.82 5.23 24.19
C HIS A 8 25.70 5.93 23.40
N GLU A 9 26.02 6.94 22.59
CA GLU A 9 25.08 7.59 21.65
C GLU A 9 24.59 6.62 20.57
N PHE A 10 25.44 5.71 20.09
CA PHE A 10 25.05 4.68 19.13
C PHE A 10 24.06 3.68 19.74
N LEU A 11 24.25 3.29 21.00
CA LEU A 11 23.34 2.40 21.72
C LEU A 11 22.00 3.08 22.07
N GLN A 12 22.00 4.39 22.35
CA GLN A 12 20.77 5.16 22.60
C GLN A 12 19.98 5.48 21.32
N ALA A 13 20.66 5.67 20.19
CA ALA A 13 20.01 5.91 18.89
C ALA A 13 19.64 4.61 18.14
N ALA A 14 20.14 3.45 18.57
CA ALA A 14 19.84 2.16 17.95
C ALA A 14 18.33 1.85 17.82
N PRO A 15 17.47 2.14 18.83
CA PRO A 15 16.02 1.95 18.71
C PRO A 15 15.39 2.89 17.66
N GLU A 16 15.89 4.12 17.55
CA GLU A 16 15.40 5.11 16.58
C GLU A 16 15.85 4.78 15.15
N ARG A 17 17.09 4.34 14.97
CA ARG A 17 17.63 3.89 13.69
C ARG A 17 16.91 2.64 13.19
N GLU A 18 16.64 1.68 14.06
CA GLU A 18 15.88 0.47 13.68
C GLU A 18 14.44 0.82 13.31
N LYS A 19 13.80 1.74 14.06
CA LYS A 19 12.48 2.25 13.72
C LYS A 19 12.46 2.96 12.36
N GLN A 20 13.48 3.77 12.06
CA GLN A 20 13.61 4.42 10.74
C GLN A 20 13.80 3.38 9.64
N ARG A 21 14.64 2.37 9.85
CA ARG A 21 14.86 1.29 8.87
C ARG A 21 13.58 0.53 8.57
N ILE A 22 12.78 0.19 9.58
CA ILE A 22 11.48 -0.47 9.40
C ILE A 22 10.50 0.43 8.61
N LEU A 23 10.50 1.74 8.86
CA LEU A 23 9.66 2.69 8.12
C LEU A 23 10.10 2.81 6.65
N GLU A 24 11.40 2.83 6.40
CA GLU A 24 11.95 2.86 5.04
C GLU A 24 11.66 1.56 4.27
N GLU A 25 11.79 0.40 4.90
CA GLU A 25 11.42 -0.89 4.30
C GLU A 25 9.93 -0.94 3.96
N ARG A 26 9.06 -0.49 4.87
CA ARG A 26 7.61 -0.38 4.62
C ARG A 26 7.29 0.54 3.45
N ARG A 27 7.96 1.69 3.38
CA ARG A 27 7.79 2.65 2.29
C ARG A 27 8.26 2.07 0.96
N ARG A 28 9.41 1.41 0.93
CA ARG A 28 9.94 0.78 -0.29
C ARG A 28 8.98 -0.30 -0.80
N TYR A 29 8.45 -1.11 0.13
CA TYR A 29 7.46 -2.13 -0.21
C TYR A 29 6.15 -1.53 -0.73
N SER A 30 5.68 -0.41 -0.15
CA SER A 30 4.47 0.27 -0.63
C SER A 30 4.67 0.89 -2.02
N GLU A 31 5.83 1.50 -2.28
CA GLU A 31 6.19 2.06 -3.58
C GLU A 31 6.31 0.97 -4.65
N GLU A 32 6.90 -0.18 -4.32
CA GLU A 32 7.00 -1.32 -5.25
C GLU A 32 5.62 -1.87 -5.63
N ILE A 33 4.72 -2.04 -4.65
CA ILE A 33 3.33 -2.40 -4.90
C ILE A 33 2.67 -1.39 -5.85
N VAL A 34 2.69 -0.10 -5.49
CA VAL A 34 2.04 0.94 -6.30
C VAL A 34 2.59 0.97 -7.73
N ASN A 35 3.91 0.84 -7.91
CA ASN A 35 4.54 0.86 -9.23
C ASN A 35 4.07 -0.29 -10.14
N VAL A 36 3.87 -1.49 -9.60
CA VAL A 36 3.29 -2.60 -10.37
C VAL A 36 1.88 -2.25 -10.83
N PHE A 37 1.08 -1.62 -9.96
CA PHE A 37 -0.30 -1.22 -10.28
C PHE A 37 -0.40 -0.03 -11.23
N ILE A 38 0.59 0.86 -11.29
CA ILE A 38 0.59 1.98 -12.26
C ILE A 38 0.45 1.44 -13.69
N GLN A 39 1.13 0.35 -14.04
CA GLN A 39 1.04 -0.22 -15.38
C GLN A 39 -0.36 -0.75 -15.70
N ASP A 40 -1.04 -1.35 -14.72
CA ASP A 40 -2.39 -1.86 -14.90
C ASP A 40 -3.42 -0.72 -14.94
N LEU A 41 -3.23 0.32 -14.12
CA LEU A 41 -4.03 1.54 -14.16
C LEU A 41 -3.95 2.24 -15.51
N GLN A 42 -2.75 2.36 -16.08
CA GLN A 42 -2.55 2.90 -17.43
C GLN A 42 -3.29 2.08 -18.50
N LYS A 43 -3.23 0.75 -18.44
CA LYS A 43 -3.99 -0.11 -19.36
C LYS A 43 -5.50 0.09 -19.21
N LEU A 44 -6.00 0.24 -17.98
CA LEU A 44 -7.42 0.48 -17.72
C LEU A 44 -7.88 1.84 -18.22
N ALA A 45 -7.05 2.88 -18.06
CA ALA A 45 -7.31 4.21 -18.59
C ALA A 45 -7.41 4.20 -20.12
N ILE A 46 -6.53 3.46 -20.82
CA ILE A 46 -6.61 3.27 -22.28
C ILE A 46 -7.92 2.56 -22.69
N GLN A 47 -8.45 1.68 -21.84
CA GLN A 47 -9.74 1.02 -22.06
C GLN A 47 -10.95 1.92 -21.77
N GLY A 48 -10.73 3.19 -21.41
CA GLY A 48 -11.79 4.14 -21.05
C GLY A 48 -12.41 3.90 -19.67
N LYS A 49 -11.77 3.08 -18.82
CA LYS A 49 -12.21 2.91 -17.44
C LYS A 49 -11.68 4.06 -16.59
N THR A 50 -12.51 4.52 -15.67
CA THR A 50 -12.19 5.63 -14.75
C THR A 50 -12.00 5.17 -13.31
N ARG A 51 -12.30 3.90 -13.01
CA ARG A 51 -12.33 3.36 -11.65
C ARG A 51 -11.59 2.03 -11.56
N PHE A 52 -10.75 1.90 -10.53
CA PHE A 52 -10.05 0.66 -10.19
C PHE A 52 -10.26 0.29 -8.73
N VAL A 53 -10.35 -1.02 -8.45
CA VAL A 53 -10.46 -1.56 -7.09
C VAL A 53 -9.26 -2.45 -6.82
N TYR A 54 -8.38 -1.99 -5.95
CA TYR A 54 -7.26 -2.76 -5.44
C TYR A 54 -7.70 -3.61 -4.25
N THR A 55 -7.65 -4.94 -4.40
CA THR A 55 -7.84 -5.89 -3.31
C THR A 55 -6.48 -6.49 -2.93
N GLN A 56 -6.04 -6.31 -1.68
CA GLN A 56 -4.81 -6.94 -1.20
C GLN A 56 -4.94 -8.47 -1.26
N ASN A 57 -4.13 -9.14 -2.07
CA ASN A 57 -3.97 -10.59 -2.03
C ASN A 57 -2.57 -10.98 -2.55
N PRO A 58 -1.65 -11.52 -1.72
CA PRO A 58 -1.79 -11.81 -0.28
C PRO A 58 -1.86 -10.54 0.60
N PRO A 59 -2.33 -10.65 1.87
CA PRO A 59 -2.35 -9.51 2.79
C PRO A 59 -0.92 -8.99 2.99
N ALA A 60 -0.69 -7.74 2.56
CA ALA A 60 0.58 -7.06 2.77
C ALA A 60 0.79 -6.78 4.28
N PRO A 61 2.04 -6.63 4.74
CA PRO A 61 2.34 -6.12 6.09
C PRO A 61 1.90 -4.65 6.29
N LEU A 62 1.37 -4.01 5.23
CA LEU A 62 0.88 -2.64 5.23
C LEU A 62 -0.61 -2.58 5.50
N THR A 63 -0.99 -1.61 6.33
CA THR A 63 -2.38 -1.24 6.55
C THR A 63 -3.00 -0.63 5.29
N TYR A 64 -4.32 -0.73 5.14
CA TYR A 64 -5.03 -0.07 4.04
C TYR A 64 -4.79 1.45 4.04
N HIS A 65 -4.62 2.05 5.21
CA HIS A 65 -4.29 3.48 5.32
C HIS A 65 -2.94 3.82 4.70
N GLU A 66 -1.87 3.06 5.01
CA GLU A 66 -0.54 3.28 4.43
C GLU A 66 -0.56 3.13 2.90
N LEU A 67 -1.36 2.18 2.39
CA LEU A 67 -1.53 2.01 0.95
C LEU A 67 -2.34 3.14 0.32
N MET A 68 -3.44 3.59 0.95
CA MET A 68 -4.22 4.73 0.46
C MET A 68 -3.35 5.99 0.35
N VAL A 69 -2.55 6.27 1.38
CA VAL A 69 -1.59 7.39 1.36
C VAL A 69 -0.57 7.23 0.24
N SER A 70 -0.09 6.01 0.01
CA SER A 70 0.85 5.71 -1.08
C SER A 70 0.21 5.92 -2.46
N PHE A 71 -1.04 5.46 -2.66
CA PHE A 71 -1.79 5.69 -3.90
C PHE A 71 -2.10 7.17 -4.09
N GLN A 72 -2.59 7.88 -3.07
CA GLN A 72 -2.88 9.32 -3.14
C GLN A 72 -1.63 10.14 -3.46
N ARG A 73 -0.46 9.76 -2.96
CA ARG A 73 0.81 10.44 -3.29
C ARG A 73 1.18 10.29 -4.77
N ASN A 74 0.93 9.11 -5.36
CA ASN A 74 1.24 8.84 -6.76
C ASN A 74 0.16 9.36 -7.72
N PHE A 75 -1.08 9.45 -7.25
CA PHE A 75 -2.25 9.92 -7.99
C PHE A 75 -2.96 11.06 -7.24
N PRO A 76 -2.34 12.25 -7.15
CA PRO A 76 -2.85 13.33 -6.31
C PRO A 76 -4.19 13.89 -6.79
N GLU A 77 -4.49 13.77 -8.08
CA GLU A 77 -5.75 14.25 -8.69
C GLU A 77 -6.86 13.21 -8.62
N SER A 78 -6.56 11.97 -8.23
CA SER A 78 -7.53 10.89 -8.11
C SER A 78 -8.15 10.86 -6.71
N ASN A 79 -9.41 10.43 -6.65
CA ASN A 79 -10.09 10.13 -5.40
C ASN A 79 -9.72 8.72 -4.96
N VAL A 80 -8.95 8.61 -3.87
CA VAL A 80 -8.54 7.34 -3.28
C VAL A 80 -9.33 7.09 -2.00
N SER A 81 -10.18 6.06 -2.00
CA SER A 81 -11.01 5.69 -0.85
C SER A 81 -10.83 4.21 -0.52
N TYR A 82 -11.17 3.81 0.71
CA TYR A 82 -11.31 2.40 1.06
C TYR A 82 -12.79 2.06 1.10
N GLU A 83 -13.19 1.04 0.36
CA GLU A 83 -14.58 0.58 0.29
C GLU A 83 -14.71 -0.89 0.69
N GLU A 84 -15.80 -1.19 1.40
CA GLU A 84 -16.22 -2.53 1.72
C GLU A 84 -17.58 -2.79 1.08
N THR A 85 -17.62 -3.66 0.08
CA THR A 85 -18.85 -3.99 -0.65
C THR A 85 -19.17 -5.46 -0.51
N TRP A 86 -20.39 -5.78 -0.07
CA TRP A 86 -20.92 -7.14 -0.15
C TRP A 86 -21.31 -7.45 -1.58
N VAL A 87 -20.66 -8.47 -2.18
CA VAL A 87 -20.96 -8.93 -3.53
C VAL A 87 -21.65 -10.29 -3.45
N ASP A 88 -22.83 -10.39 -4.06
CA ASP A 88 -23.54 -11.65 -4.26
C ASP A 88 -22.73 -12.52 -5.23
N VAL A 89 -22.17 -13.64 -4.74
CA VAL A 89 -21.48 -14.65 -5.56
C VAL A 89 -22.37 -15.84 -5.89
N SER A 90 -23.47 -16.02 -5.15
CA SER A 90 -24.54 -16.96 -5.48
C SER A 90 -25.84 -16.53 -4.80
N ALA A 91 -26.96 -17.20 -5.10
CA ALA A 91 -28.27 -16.90 -4.53
C ALA A 91 -28.32 -16.92 -2.98
N THR A 92 -27.36 -17.58 -2.32
CA THR A 92 -27.29 -17.66 -0.85
C THR A 92 -25.96 -17.19 -0.26
N ASN A 93 -24.96 -16.87 -1.09
CA ASN A 93 -23.64 -16.49 -0.60
C ASN A 93 -23.27 -15.07 -1.03
N ARG A 94 -22.90 -14.28 -0.04
CA ARG A 94 -22.28 -12.96 -0.18
C ARG A 94 -20.86 -13.02 0.28
N VAL A 95 -19.95 -12.42 -0.49
CA VAL A 95 -18.55 -12.23 -0.08
C VAL A 95 -18.32 -10.74 0.11
N LEU A 96 -17.77 -10.38 1.27
CA LEU A 96 -17.33 -9.02 1.53
C LEU A 96 -16.04 -8.77 0.76
N LYS A 97 -16.13 -7.96 -0.29
CA LYS A 97 -14.95 -7.46 -0.99
C LYS A 97 -14.49 -6.17 -0.31
N LYS A 98 -13.24 -6.17 0.13
CA LYS A 98 -12.57 -5.03 0.75
C LYS A 98 -11.46 -4.58 -0.18
N GLY A 99 -11.40 -3.29 -0.47
CA GLY A 99 -10.38 -2.79 -1.37
C GLY A 99 -10.22 -1.28 -1.35
N ILE A 100 -9.10 -0.83 -1.88
CA ILE A 100 -8.84 0.57 -2.14
C ILE A 100 -9.38 0.89 -3.53
N VAL A 101 -10.29 1.86 -3.59
CA VAL A 101 -10.84 2.37 -4.83
C VAL A 101 -10.03 3.59 -5.24
N ILE A 102 -9.61 3.60 -6.50
CA ILE A 102 -8.94 4.74 -7.14
C ILE A 102 -9.87 5.17 -8.27
N ASP A 103 -10.41 6.37 -8.15
CA ASP A 103 -11.29 6.98 -9.15
C ASP A 103 -10.62 8.23 -9.74
N TRP A 104 -10.53 8.26 -11.07
CA TRP A 104 -9.95 9.36 -11.85
C TRP A 104 -10.91 9.86 -12.93
N SER A 105 -12.22 9.62 -12.76
CA SER A 105 -13.27 10.20 -13.62
C SER A 105 -13.29 11.71 -13.60
#